data_AF-A0A6G4X8N0-F1
#
_entry.id   AF-A0A6G4X8N0-F1
#
_cell.length_a   1.000
_cell.length_b   1.000
_cell.length_c   1.000
_cell.angle_alpha   90.00
_cell.angle_beta   90.00
_cell.angle_gamma   90.00
#
_symmetry.space_group_name_H-M   'P 1'
#
loop_
_entity.id
_entity.type
_entity.pdbx_description
1 polymer ?
#
loop_
_entity_poly.entity_id
_entity_poly.type
_entity_poly.pdbx_seq_one_letter_code
_entity_poly.pdbx_strand_id
1 'polypeptide(L)' 'MPHPLPPGVRRCPHCGGFAAVAVDTGHRHPDGTRKTLHALCPACRGTGHAPAHSAPIPAEGSEVRV' A
#
# COMPACT_ATOMS: atom_id res chain seq x y z
N MET A 1 12.42 15.35 0.83
CA MET A 1 13.48 14.46 0.32
C MET A 1 13.11 13.02 0.63
N PRO A 2 12.79 12.16 -0.35
CA PRO A 2 12.60 10.74 -0.09
C PRO A 2 13.94 10.08 0.26
N HIS A 3 13.97 9.27 1.34
CA HIS A 3 15.17 8.49 1.69
C HIS A 3 15.24 7.22 0.82
N PRO A 4 16.42 6.86 0.27
CA PRO A 4 16.59 5.62 -0.48
C PRO A 4 16.18 4.41 0.36
N LEU A 5 15.55 3.44 -0.29
CA LEU A 5 15.13 2.21 0.37
C LEU A 5 16.19 1.13 0.18
N PRO A 6 16.34 0.22 1.17
CA PRO A 6 17.14 -0.97 0.98
C PRO A 6 16.66 -1.76 -0.25
N PRO A 7 17.57 -2.39 -1.01
CA PRO A 7 17.20 -3.23 -2.14
C PRO A 7 16.26 -4.36 -1.68
N GLY A 8 15.23 -4.64 -2.47
CA GLY A 8 14.19 -5.64 -2.16
C GLY A 8 12.96 -5.09 -1.45
N VAL A 9 12.99 -3.87 -0.89
CA VAL A 9 11.80 -3.25 -0.29
C VAL A 9 10.86 -2.70 -1.37
N ARG A 10 9.69 -3.31 -1.53
CA ARG A 10 8.66 -2.90 -2.50
C ARG A 10 7.59 -2.05 -1.81
N ARG A 11 7.83 -0.74 -1.68
CA ARG A 11 6.79 0.18 -1.16
C ARG A 11 5.69 0.42 -2.19
N CYS A 12 4.49 0.64 -1.70
CA CYS A 12 3.38 1.08 -2.55
C CYS A 12 3.68 2.50 -3.08
N PRO A 13 3.70 2.71 -4.43
CA PRO A 13 4.01 4.02 -5.00
C PRO A 13 2.88 5.04 -4.78
N HIS A 14 1.63 4.57 -4.59
CA HIS A 14 0.48 5.45 -4.39
C HIS A 14 0.48 6.17 -3.04
N CYS A 15 0.94 5.51 -1.97
CA CYS A 15 0.88 6.10 -0.63
C CYS A 15 2.20 6.75 -0.19
N GLY A 16 3.29 6.56 -0.93
CA GLY A 16 4.59 7.16 -0.62
C GLY A 16 5.16 6.77 0.76
N GLY A 17 4.65 5.70 1.38
CA GLY A 17 5.00 5.28 2.74
C GLY A 17 3.94 5.56 3.82
N PHE A 18 2.84 6.24 3.50
CA PHE A 18 1.74 6.53 4.45
C PHE A 18 0.53 5.65 4.19
N ALA A 19 0.68 4.35 4.40
CA ALA A 19 -0.33 3.37 4.02
C ALA A 19 -1.60 3.40 4.89
N ALA A 20 -1.44 3.77 6.17
CA ALA A 20 -2.51 3.90 7.14
C ALA A 20 -2.23 5.14 8.00
N VAL A 21 -3.25 5.99 8.18
CA VAL A 21 -3.17 7.17 9.04
C VAL A 21 -4.39 7.25 9.93
N ALA A 22 -4.20 7.77 11.14
CA ALA A 22 -5.28 8.10 12.05
C ALA A 22 -5.46 9.62 12.06
N VAL A 23 -6.67 10.09 11.78
CA VAL A 23 -7.03 11.51 11.74
C VAL A 23 -7.90 11.81 12.96
N ASP A 24 -7.45 12.75 13.81
CA ASP A 24 -8.28 13.25 14.91
C ASP A 24 -9.47 14.04 14.35
N THR A 25 -10.67 13.75 14.84
CA THR A 25 -11.90 14.39 14.34
C THR A 25 -12.26 15.66 15.12
N GLY A 26 -11.43 16.10 16.06
CA GLY A 26 -11.71 17.22 16.97
C GLY A 26 -12.62 16.86 18.15
N HIS A 27 -13.27 15.70 18.12
CA HIS A 27 -14.17 15.25 19.17
C HIS A 27 -13.48 14.32 20.17
N ARG A 28 -14.03 14.30 21.38
CA ARG A 28 -13.67 13.33 22.42
C ARG A 28 -14.84 12.41 22.70
N HIS A 29 -14.53 11.16 23.02
CA HIS A 29 -15.48 10.25 23.62
C HIS A 29 -15.80 10.68 25.06
N PRO A 30 -16.90 10.19 25.66
CA PRO A 30 -17.27 10.52 27.04
C PRO A 30 -16.23 10.13 28.09
N ASP A 31 -15.39 9.13 27.79
CA ASP A 31 -14.27 8.69 28.62
C ASP A 31 -13.03 9.59 28.53
N GLY A 32 -13.09 10.66 27.71
CA GLY A 32 -12.01 11.63 27.51
C GLY A 32 -11.03 11.29 26.37
N THR A 33 -11.12 10.10 25.78
CA THR A 33 -10.28 9.69 24.64
C THR A 33 -10.65 10.46 23.36
N ARG A 34 -9.71 10.59 22.42
CA ARG A 34 -9.94 11.29 21.16
C ARG A 34 -10.63 10.38 20.15
N LYS A 35 -11.61 10.91 19.43
CA LYS A 35 -12.27 10.21 18.32
C LYS A 35 -11.42 10.35 17.07
N THR A 36 -10.91 9.23 16.56
CA THR A 36 -10.09 9.17 15.36
C THR A 36 -10.81 8.46 14.23
N LEU A 37 -10.51 8.86 12.99
CA LEU A 37 -10.88 8.15 11.77
C LEU A 37 -9.63 7.51 11.17
N HIS A 38 -9.73 6.24 10.78
CA HIS A 38 -8.65 5.55 10.07
C HIS A 38 -8.85 5.67 8.55
N ALA A 39 -7.85 6.23 7.87
CA ALA A 39 -7.79 6.24 6.41
C ALA A 39 -6.70 5.29 5.93
N LEU A 40 -7.07 4.39 5.02
CA LEU A 40 -6.17 3.42 4.42
C LEU A 40 -5.95 3.75 2.95
N CYS A 41 -4.74 3.53 2.45
CA CYS A 41 -4.49 3.58 1.02
C CYS A 41 -5.29 2.49 0.31
N PRO A 42 -6.16 2.82 -0.67
CA PRO A 42 -7.01 1.82 -1.33
C PRO A 42 -6.20 0.85 -2.20
N ALA A 43 -5.05 1.29 -2.73
CA ALA A 43 -4.21 0.47 -3.62
C ALA A 43 -3.50 -0.68 -2.88
N CYS A 44 -2.98 -0.43 -1.67
CA CYS A 44 -2.29 -1.45 -0.86
C CYS A 44 -3.10 -1.92 0.35
N ARG A 45 -4.32 -1.39 0.55
CA ARG A 45 -5.21 -1.69 1.69
C ARG A 45 -4.53 -1.54 3.06
N GLY A 46 -3.66 -0.54 3.19
CA GLY A 46 -2.95 -0.26 4.45
C GLY A 46 -1.66 -1.06 4.69
N THR A 47 -1.30 -2.01 3.82
CA THR A 47 -0.07 -2.82 4.01
C THR A 47 1.23 -2.06 3.72
N GLY A 48 1.15 -0.98 2.93
CA GLY A 48 2.30 -0.14 2.55
C GLY A 48 3.25 -0.76 1.55
N HIS A 49 2.96 -1.98 1.10
CA HIS A 49 3.78 -2.70 0.14
C HIS A 49 2.99 -2.93 -1.15
N ALA A 50 3.69 -2.89 -2.27
CA ALA A 50 3.12 -3.39 -3.52
C ALA A 50 3.18 -4.93 -3.46
N PRO A 51 2.13 -5.65 -3.91
CA PRO A 51 2.24 -7.09 -4.08
C PRO A 51 3.45 -7.40 -4.96
N ALA A 52 4.13 -8.52 -4.70
CA ALA A 52 5.09 -9.04 -5.65
C ALA A 52 4.32 -9.25 -6.95
N HIS A 53 4.68 -8.52 -8.00
CA HIS A 53 4.19 -8.89 -9.33
C HIS A 53 4.78 -10.26 -9.59
N SER A 54 3.95 -11.30 -9.56
CA SER A 54 4.29 -12.57 -10.17
C SER A 54 4.62 -12.21 -11.61
N ALA A 55 5.90 -12.27 -11.99
CA ALA A 55 6.23 -12.21 -13.41
C ALA A 55 5.38 -13.30 -14.07
N PRO A 56 4.64 -13.01 -15.15
CA PRO A 56 4.09 -14.10 -15.94
C PRO A 56 5.26 -15.00 -16.30
N ILE A 57 5.15 -16.28 -15.96
CA ILE A 57 6.08 -17.29 -16.47
C ILE A 57 6.00 -17.12 -18.00
N PRO A 58 7.12 -16.89 -18.71
CA PRO A 58 7.07 -16.76 -20.16
C PRO A 58 6.39 -18.02 -20.69
N ALA A 59 5.26 -17.85 -21.38
CA ALA A 59 4.62 -18.94 -22.10
C ALA A 59 5.53 -19.30 -23.27
N GLU A 60 6.40 -20.28 -23.03
CA GLU A 60 7.22 -20.91 -24.05
C GLU A 60 6.30 -21.73 -24.97
N GLY A 61 6.09 -21.20 -26.18
CA GLY A 61 5.55 -21.95 -27.33
C GLY A 61 4.08 -21.72 -27.68
N SER A 62 3.80 -20.64 -28.42
CA SER A 62 2.61 -20.59 -29.29
C SER A 62 3.10 -20.73 -30.75
N GLU A 63 3.13 -21.97 -31.25
CA GLU A 63 3.24 -22.21 -32.69
C GLU A 63 1.89 -21.85 -33.33
N VAL A 64 1.84 -20.69 -33.98
CA VAL A 64 0.78 -20.35 -34.94
C VAL A 64 0.94 -21.28 -36.14
N ARG A 65 0.01 -22.21 -36.32
CA ARG A 65 -0.17 -22.92 -37.58
C ARG A 65 -1.32 -22.29 -38.36
N VAL A 66 -0.99 -21.92 -39.60
CA VAL A 66 -1.80 -21.24 -40.62
C VAL A 66 -2.99 -22.06 -41.08
#